data_AF-A0AAU2PPC2-F1
#
_entry.id   AF-A0AAU2PPC2-F1
#
_cell.length_a   1.000
_cell.length_b   1.000
_cell.length_c   1.000
_cell.angle_alpha   90.00
_cell.angle_beta   90.00
_cell.angle_gamma   90.00
#
_symmetry.space_group_name_H-M   'P 1'
#
loop_
_entity.id
_entity.type
_entity.pdbx_description
1 polymer ?
#
loop_
_entity_poly.entity_id
_entity_poly.type
_entity_poly.pdbx_seq_one_letter_code
_entity_poly.pdbx_strand_id
1 'polypeptide(L)'
;MRDNHHVRALALCTLIVIPALLCWYGTRTVRPADCQVSVVAFADNKGQPLPDLNGKRSTWEELDEQAYRQEVEAGRCAAPQARWRQWLD
;
A
#
# COMPACT_ATOMS: atom_id res chain seq x y z
N MET A 1 -45.83 11.99 -7.77
CA MET A 1 -45.01 12.30 -6.57
C MET A 1 -44.34 11.04 -5.98
N ARG A 2 -43.71 10.18 -6.81
CA ARG A 2 -42.98 8.98 -6.32
C ARG A 2 -41.46 9.09 -6.47
N ASP A 3 -40.98 10.07 -7.26
CA ASP A 3 -39.55 10.20 -7.61
C ASP A 3 -38.70 10.95 -6.58
N ASN A 4 -39.28 11.87 -5.80
CA ASN A 4 -38.48 12.72 -4.91
C ASN A 4 -37.86 11.98 -3.71
N HIS A 5 -38.49 10.90 -3.24
CA HIS A 5 -37.96 10.11 -2.11
C HIS A 5 -36.79 9.23 -2.54
N HIS A 6 -36.84 8.67 -3.75
CA HIS A 6 -35.73 7.89 -4.31
C HIS A 6 -34.54 8.77 -4.66
N VAL A 7 -34.77 9.95 -5.26
CA VAL A 7 -33.70 10.91 -5.56
C VAL A 7 -33.05 11.44 -4.28
N ARG A 8 -33.83 11.76 -3.25
CA ARG A 8 -33.30 12.19 -1.93
C ARG A 8 -32.53 11.08 -1.22
N ALA A 9 -33.03 9.85 -1.24
CA ALA A 9 -32.33 8.71 -0.66
C ALA A 9 -31.02 8.41 -1.38
N LEU A 10 -31.01 8.46 -2.72
CA LEU A 10 -29.78 8.29 -3.52
C LEU A 10 -28.76 9.38 -3.20
N ALA A 11 -29.19 10.64 -3.18
CA ALA A 11 -28.31 11.77 -2.86
C ALA A 11 -27.69 11.63 -1.45
N LEU A 12 -28.48 11.23 -0.45
CA LEU A 12 -27.97 10.97 0.90
C LEU A 12 -27.00 9.79 0.95
N CYS A 13 -27.30 8.69 0.24
CA CYS A 13 -26.39 7.55 0.15
C CYS A 13 -25.05 7.96 -0.48
N THR A 14 -25.05 8.74 -1.55
CA THR A 14 -23.83 9.22 -2.21
C THR A 14 -23.00 10.12 -1.27
N LEU A 15 -23.67 11.01 -0.52
CA LEU A 15 -23.03 11.90 0.45
C LEU A 15 -22.36 11.15 1.62
N ILE A 16 -22.77 9.92 1.92
CA ILE A 16 -22.19 9.11 3.01
C ILE A 16 -21.14 8.13 2.46
N VAL A 17 -21.46 7.45 1.37
CA VAL A 17 -20.61 6.37 0.83
C VAL A 17 -19.30 6.94 0.29
N ILE A 18 -19.31 8.07 -0.40
CA ILE A 18 -18.10 8.64 -0.98
C ILE A 18 -17.10 9.05 0.12
N PRO A 19 -17.48 9.86 1.13
CA PRO A 19 -16.56 10.19 2.22
C PRO A 19 -16.09 8.98 3.00
N ALA A 20 -16.96 7.99 3.26
CA ALA A 20 -16.58 6.77 3.95
C ALA A 20 -15.50 5.99 3.19
N LEU A 21 -15.65 5.86 1.86
CA LEU A 21 -14.66 5.21 1.00
C LEU A 21 -13.35 6.00 0.95
N LEU A 22 -13.41 7.33 0.84
CA LEU A 22 -12.23 8.18 0.84
C LEU A 22 -11.50 8.13 2.18
N CYS A 23 -12.20 8.17 3.30
CA CYS A 23 -11.61 8.01 4.63
C CYS A 23 -10.94 6.64 4.76
N TRP A 24 -11.64 5.56 4.41
CA TRP A 24 -11.09 4.22 4.44
C TRP A 24 -9.82 4.11 3.59
N TYR A 25 -9.88 4.57 2.34
CA TYR A 25 -8.76 4.54 1.42
C TYR A 25 -7.59 5.42 1.89
N GLY A 26 -7.89 6.60 2.41
CA GLY A 26 -6.92 7.54 2.96
C GLY A 26 -6.20 7.02 4.20
N THR A 27 -6.88 6.22 5.04
CA THR A 27 -6.28 5.61 6.24
C THR A 27 -5.41 4.39 5.96
N ARG A 28 -5.42 3.85 4.74
CA ARG A 28 -4.50 2.75 4.37
C ARG A 28 -3.06 3.25 4.40
N THR A 29 -2.17 2.43 4.95
CA THR A 29 -0.74 2.72 4.98
C THR A 29 -0.11 2.51 3.62
N VAL A 30 0.82 3.39 3.25
CA VAL A 30 1.60 3.34 2.02
C VAL A 30 3.05 3.69 2.29
N ARG A 31 3.93 3.13 1.48
CA ARG A 31 5.34 3.51 1.43
C ARG A 31 5.49 4.94 0.91
N PRO A 32 6.24 5.82 1.61
CA PRO A 32 6.62 7.13 1.11
C PRO A 32 7.41 7.04 -0.20
N ALA A 33 7.20 7.98 -1.13
CA ALA A 33 7.79 7.93 -2.47
C ALA A 33 9.29 8.28 -2.52
N ASP A 34 9.80 8.91 -1.46
CA ASP A 34 11.17 9.38 -1.29
C ASP A 34 12.15 8.28 -0.88
N CYS A 35 11.66 7.14 -0.36
CA CYS A 35 12.50 5.99 -0.01
C CYS A 35 12.51 4.94 -1.13
N GLN A 36 13.59 4.91 -1.89
CA GLN A 36 13.89 3.84 -2.84
C GLN A 36 14.83 2.81 -2.22
N VAL A 37 14.52 1.53 -2.37
CA VAL A 37 15.43 0.44 -1.99
C VAL A 37 15.73 -0.41 -3.21
N SER A 38 16.90 -1.03 -3.20
CA SER A 38 17.33 -1.94 -4.24
C SER A 38 17.66 -3.28 -3.61
N VAL A 39 17.07 -4.33 -4.16
CA VAL A 39 17.31 -5.71 -3.73
C VAL A 39 18.18 -6.39 -4.76
N VAL A 40 19.22 -7.08 -4.28
CA VAL A 40 20.04 -7.97 -5.10
C VAL A 40 19.90 -9.38 -4.54
N ALA A 41 19.47 -10.32 -5.37
CA ALA A 41 19.39 -11.73 -5.02
C ALA A 41 19.78 -12.61 -6.21
N PHE A 42 20.27 -13.81 -5.91
CA PHE A 42 20.46 -14.84 -6.93
C PHE A 42 19.12 -15.39 -7.36
N ALA A 43 18.98 -15.65 -8.67
CA ALA A 43 17.75 -16.17 -9.25
C ALA A 43 17.96 -17.53 -9.93
N ASP A 44 16.90 -18.32 -10.00
CA ASP A 44 16.85 -19.55 -10.79
C ASP A 44 16.79 -19.24 -12.31
N ASN A 45 16.75 -20.28 -13.13
CA ASN A 45 16.65 -20.16 -14.58
C ASN A 45 15.31 -19.58 -15.08
N LYS A 46 14.34 -19.34 -14.18
CA LYS A 46 13.06 -18.68 -14.46
C LYS A 46 13.04 -17.24 -13.94
N GLY A 47 14.16 -16.73 -13.42
CA GLY A 47 14.26 -15.38 -12.87
C GLY A 47 13.58 -15.21 -11.51
N GLN A 48 13.27 -16.31 -10.80
CA GLN A 48 12.73 -16.25 -9.45
C GLN A 48 13.85 -16.29 -8.41
N PRO A 49 13.73 -15.58 -7.28
CA PRO A 49 14.76 -15.63 -6.23
C PRO A 49 15.00 -17.07 -5.77
N LEU A 50 16.27 -17.43 -5.59
CA LEU A 50 16.64 -18.70 -5.00
C LEU A 50 16.17 -18.75 -3.53
N PRO A 51 15.86 -19.96 -3.02
CA PRO A 51 15.53 -20.12 -1.61
C PRO A 51 16.66 -19.64 -0.71
N ASP A 52 16.31 -19.14 0.48
CA ASP A 52 17.28 -18.78 1.51
C ASP A 52 18.00 -20.02 2.08
N LEU A 53 18.93 -19.79 3.02
CA LEU A 53 19.69 -20.86 3.67
C LEU A 53 18.81 -21.86 4.46
N ASN A 54 17.58 -21.49 4.79
CA ASN A 54 16.60 -22.33 5.46
C ASN A 54 15.64 -23.02 4.48
N GLY A 55 15.84 -22.83 3.17
CA GLY A 55 14.98 -23.37 2.12
C GLY A 55 13.68 -22.58 1.92
N LYS A 56 13.50 -21.43 2.57
CA LYS A 56 12.32 -20.58 2.37
C LYS A 56 12.42 -19.90 1.00
N ARG A 57 11.39 -20.09 0.17
CA ARG A 57 11.24 -19.32 -1.07
C ARG A 57 10.57 -18.00 -0.76
N SER A 58 11.11 -16.92 -1.31
CA SER A 58 10.51 -15.60 -1.29
C SER A 58 10.32 -15.04 -2.68
N THR A 59 9.30 -14.22 -2.85
CA THR A 59 9.07 -13.48 -4.09
C THR A 59 9.93 -12.22 -4.11
N TRP A 60 10.14 -11.63 -5.28
CA TRP A 60 10.80 -10.32 -5.38
C TRP A 60 10.10 -9.24 -4.55
N GLU A 61 8.76 -9.27 -4.48
CA GLU A 61 7.96 -8.35 -3.68
C GLU A 61 8.19 -8.53 -2.18
N GLU A 62 8.28 -9.77 -1.70
CA GLU A 62 8.61 -10.04 -0.29
C GLU A 62 10.02 -9.57 0.06
N LEU A 63 10.98 -9.74 -0.85
CA LEU A 63 12.35 -9.27 -0.65
C LEU A 63 12.43 -7.74 -0.64
N ASP A 64 11.70 -7.06 -1.53
CA ASP A 64 11.61 -5.60 -1.54
C ASP A 64 10.98 -5.06 -0.24
N GLU A 65 9.87 -5.66 0.21
CA GLU A 65 9.20 -5.29 1.45
C GLU A 65 10.08 -5.55 2.68
N GLN A 66 10.85 -6.64 2.67
CA GLN A 66 11.81 -6.93 3.73
C GLN A 66 12.95 -5.91 3.76
N ALA A 67 13.54 -5.59 2.60
CA ALA A 67 14.60 -4.59 2.49
C ALA A 67 14.10 -3.22 2.95
N TYR A 68 12.90 -2.82 2.53
CA TYR A 68 12.30 -1.57 3.00
C TYR A 68 12.16 -1.51 4.53
N ARG A 69 11.63 -2.57 5.15
CA ARG A 69 11.49 -2.62 6.61
C ARG A 69 12.84 -2.49 7.33
N GLN A 70 13.89 -3.14 6.81
CA GLN A 70 15.24 -3.00 7.38
C GLN A 70 15.76 -1.57 7.29
N GLU A 71 15.49 -0.87 6.19
CA GLU A 71 15.87 0.55 6.02
C GLU A 71 15.08 1.49 6.94
N VAL A 72 13.81 1.17 7.20
CA VAL A 72 12.98 1.90 8.19
C VAL A 72 13.53 1.67 9.61
N GLU A 73 13.81 0.42 9.98
CA GLU A 73 14.40 0.07 11.29
C GLU A 73 15.77 0.72 11.49
N ALA A 74 16.56 0.84 10.42
CA ALA A 74 17.85 1.52 10.43
C ALA A 74 17.74 3.05 10.42
N GLY A 75 16.52 3.61 10.35
CA GLY A 75 16.27 5.05 10.32
C GLY A 75 16.66 5.75 9.01
N ARG A 76 16.95 4.99 7.94
CA ARG A 76 17.29 5.53 6.62
C ARG A 76 16.05 5.85 5.77
N CYS A 77 14.95 5.16 6.06
CA CYS A 77 13.66 5.43 5.42
C CYS A 77 12.58 5.81 6.43
N ALA A 78 11.65 6.66 5.99
CA ALA A 78 10.45 6.95 6.75
C ALA A 78 9.53 5.73 6.82
N ALA A 79 8.89 5.54 7.97
CA ALA A 79 7.90 4.49 8.18
C ALA A 79 6.68 4.66 7.25
N PRO A 80 5.94 3.56 6.95
CA PRO A 80 4.70 3.63 6.21
C PRO A 80 3.75 4.66 6.83
N GLN A 81 3.16 5.49 5.99
CA GLN A 81 2.27 6.56 6.43
C GLN A 81 0.88 6.40 5.84
N ALA A 82 -0.11 7.01 6.48
CA ALA A 82 -1.47 7.03 5.94
C ALA A 82 -1.47 7.72 4.56
N ARG A 83 -2.14 7.09 3.59
CA ARG A 83 -2.18 7.51 2.19
C ARG A 83 -2.64 8.95 2.00
N TRP A 84 -3.54 9.45 2.85
CA TRP A 84 -4.03 10.82 2.76
C TRP A 84 -2.90 11.87 2.83
N ARG A 85 -1.73 11.54 3.42
CA ARG A 85 -0.58 12.44 3.43
C ARG A 85 -0.06 12.75 2.03
N GLN A 86 -0.08 11.77 1.12
CA GLN A 86 0.32 11.96 -0.28
C GLN A 86 -0.62 12.89 -1.07
N TRP A 87 -1.79 13.25 -0.53
CA TRP A 87 -2.68 14.22 -1.17
C TRP A 87 -2.33 15.66 -0.82
N LEU A 88 -1.49 15.86 0.19
CA LEU A 88 -1.10 17.17 0.72
C LEU A 88 0.31 17.57 0.29
N ASP A 89 1.12 16.60 -0.15
CA ASP A 89 2.44 16.78 -0.75
C ASP A 89 2.30 17.12 -2.25
#